data_AF-G3UZC0-F1
#
_entry.id   AF-G3UZC0-F1
#
_cell.length_a   1.000
_cell.length_b   1.000
_cell.length_c   1.000
_cell.angle_alpha   90.00
_cell.angle_beta   90.00
_cell.angle_gamma   90.00
#
_symmetry.space_group_name_H-M   'P 1'
#
loop_
_entity.id
_entity.type
_entity.pdbx_description
1 polymer ?
#
loop_
_entity_poly.entity_id
_entity_poly.type
_entity_poly.pdbx_seq_one_letter_code
_entity_poly.pdbx_strand_id
1 'polypeptide(L)'
;MLTGITRLFSRVQKLDPRCFLHMSVQATQNSQVPAERPRTVSRTSDSDPAKHGEQHEGQHYSIPLQDLKTVFPHGLPPRYMMQVKTFGEACLMVRKPALELLGYLKNTNFAHPAVRYLLYGEKGTGKTLSLCHAVHFCARHDWLILHIPDAHLWVKNCRELLQSTHNKQRFDQPLEASTWLKNFKTTNERFLSQIKVQEKYVWNKRESTEKG
;
A
#
# COMPACT_ATOMS: atom_id res chain seq x y z
N MET A 1 27.27 -47.42 -3.98
CA MET A 1 27.91 -46.39 -4.82
C MET A 1 27.08 -45.12 -4.68
N LEU A 2 27.59 -44.16 -3.90
CA LEU A 2 26.93 -42.90 -3.55
C LEU A 2 27.67 -41.76 -4.24
N THR A 3 27.06 -41.16 -5.25
CA THR A 3 27.41 -39.88 -5.85
C THR A 3 26.29 -38.92 -5.46
N GLY A 4 26.45 -37.69 -4.98
CA GLY A 4 27.55 -36.76 -4.83
C GLY A 4 26.88 -35.38 -4.81
N ILE A 5 26.60 -34.83 -3.63
CA ILE A 5 25.86 -33.57 -3.46
C ILE A 5 26.76 -32.39 -3.84
N THR A 6 26.42 -31.67 -4.91
CA THR A 6 27.11 -30.44 -5.31
C THR A 6 26.44 -29.22 -4.68
N ARG A 7 27.11 -28.58 -3.72
CA ARG A 7 26.72 -27.29 -3.14
C ARG A 7 27.05 -26.16 -4.12
N LEU A 8 26.04 -25.41 -4.56
CA LEU A 8 26.23 -24.17 -5.30
C LEU A 8 26.60 -23.03 -4.34
N PHE A 9 27.87 -22.62 -4.36
CA PHE A 9 28.34 -21.39 -3.72
C PHE A 9 28.11 -20.21 -4.67
N SER A 10 27.44 -19.16 -4.20
CA SER A 10 27.30 -17.89 -4.90
C SER A 10 28.65 -17.18 -4.99
N ARG A 11 29.11 -16.90 -6.22
CA ARG A 11 30.33 -16.14 -6.52
C ARG A 11 30.17 -14.69 -6.04
N VAL A 12 30.98 -14.31 -5.06
CA VAL A 12 31.26 -12.90 -4.71
C VAL A 12 32.13 -12.31 -5.82
N GLN A 13 31.63 -11.32 -6.54
CA GLN A 13 32.46 -10.51 -7.44
C GLN A 13 33.33 -9.58 -6.59
N LYS A 14 34.63 -9.85 -6.55
CA LYS A 14 35.64 -8.91 -6.04
C LYS A 14 35.83 -7.80 -7.08
N LEU A 15 35.70 -6.55 -6.64
CA LEU A 15 36.12 -5.37 -7.41
C LEU A 15 37.64 -5.29 -7.39
N ASP A 16 38.26 -5.23 -8.57
CA ASP A 16 39.70 -5.11 -8.73
C ASP A 16 40.12 -3.62 -8.74
N PRO A 17 41.06 -3.19 -7.87
CA PRO A 17 41.51 -1.82 -7.82
C PRO A 17 42.84 -1.67 -8.57
N ARG A 18 42.81 -1.28 -9.86
CA ARG A 18 43.96 -0.70 -10.58
C ARG A 18 43.60 -0.35 -12.02
N CYS A 19 43.52 0.96 -12.31
CA CYS A 19 44.09 1.59 -13.50
C CYS A 19 43.86 3.11 -13.40
N PHE A 20 44.77 3.79 -12.73
CA PHE A 20 44.97 5.23 -12.92
C PHE A 20 45.92 5.40 -14.11
N LEU A 21 45.42 5.99 -15.20
CA LEU A 21 46.28 6.63 -16.20
C LEU A 21 45.89 8.10 -16.26
N HIS A 22 46.69 8.91 -15.59
CA HIS A 22 46.69 10.35 -15.69
C HIS A 22 47.40 10.72 -16.99
N MET A 23 46.66 11.19 -17.99
CA MET A 23 47.21 11.92 -19.11
C MET A 23 46.86 13.40 -18.94
N SER A 24 47.88 14.21 -18.67
CA SER A 24 47.78 15.66 -18.57
C SER A 24 47.76 16.26 -19.98
N VAL A 25 46.63 16.85 -20.37
CA VAL A 25 46.56 17.83 -21.46
C VAL A 25 46.07 19.14 -20.85
N GLN A 26 46.92 20.17 -20.95
CA GLN A 26 46.66 21.50 -20.41
C GLN A 26 45.55 22.23 -21.19
N ALA A 27 44.92 23.14 -20.44
CA ALA A 27 43.64 23.78 -20.71
C ALA A 27 43.60 24.71 -21.93
N THR A 28 42.41 24.79 -22.53
CA THR A 28 41.90 26.04 -23.12
C THR A 28 40.69 26.44 -22.27
N GLN A 29 40.79 27.58 -21.60
CA GLN A 29 39.72 28.13 -20.76
C GLN A 29 38.56 28.58 -21.65
N ASN A 30 37.45 27.85 -21.63
CA ASN A 30 36.14 28.39 -21.95
C ASN A 30 35.32 28.38 -20.66
N SER A 31 35.21 29.56 -20.05
CA SER A 31 34.39 29.82 -18.87
C SER A 31 32.91 29.77 -19.24
N GLN A 32 32.36 28.56 -19.31
CA GLN A 32 30.92 28.35 -19.18
C GLN A 32 30.71 27.34 -18.06
N VAL A 33 30.30 27.86 -16.91
CA VAL A 33 29.77 27.07 -15.80
C VAL A 33 28.62 26.23 -16.38
N PRO A 34 28.68 24.89 -16.35
CA PRO A 34 27.53 24.08 -16.72
C PRO A 34 26.39 24.47 -15.79
N ALA A 35 25.26 24.92 -16.34
CA ALA A 35 24.08 25.27 -15.56
C ALA A 35 23.84 24.19 -14.49
N GLU A 36 23.86 24.61 -13.21
CA GLU A 36 23.60 23.70 -12.09
C GLU A 36 22.29 22.99 -12.37
N ARG A 37 22.34 21.65 -12.48
CA ARG A 37 21.11 20.86 -12.51
C ARG A 37 20.34 21.24 -11.26
N PRO A 38 19.06 21.65 -11.35
CA PRO A 38 18.30 22.03 -10.17
C PRO A 38 18.36 20.87 -9.18
N ARG A 39 18.74 21.15 -7.92
CA ARG A 39 18.82 20.13 -6.86
C ARG A 39 17.52 19.35 -6.86
N THR A 40 17.59 18.03 -7.06
CA THR A 40 16.39 17.19 -7.14
C THR A 40 15.62 17.29 -5.83
N VAL A 41 14.50 18.00 -5.85
CA VAL A 41 13.62 18.12 -4.69
C VAL A 41 12.91 16.79 -4.52
N SER A 42 13.27 16.07 -3.45
CA SER A 42 12.73 14.73 -3.18
C SER A 42 11.36 14.75 -2.50
N ARG A 43 10.97 15.87 -1.87
CA ARG A 43 9.73 16.02 -1.12
C ARG A 43 8.82 17.07 -1.72
N THR A 44 7.52 16.80 -1.73
CA THR A 44 6.51 17.82 -2.05
C THR A 44 6.08 18.55 -0.77
N SER A 45 5.77 19.84 -0.88
CA SER A 45 5.12 20.62 0.17
C SER A 45 3.64 20.24 0.36
N ASP A 46 3.02 19.67 -0.68
CA ASP A 46 1.63 19.26 -0.66
C ASP A 46 1.51 17.85 -0.08
N SER A 47 0.91 17.76 1.11
CA SER A 47 0.60 16.49 1.78
C SER A 47 -0.78 15.92 1.41
N ASP A 48 -1.59 16.72 0.69
CA ASP A 48 -2.95 16.36 0.32
C ASP A 48 -2.98 15.54 -0.98
N PRO A 49 -3.35 14.24 -0.92
CA PRO A 49 -3.39 13.38 -2.09
C PRO A 49 -4.36 13.86 -3.18
N ALA A 50 -5.34 14.70 -2.84
CA ALA A 50 -6.28 15.26 -3.81
C ALA A 50 -5.63 16.28 -4.75
N LYS A 51 -4.58 16.97 -4.30
CA LYS A 51 -3.89 18.03 -5.05
C LYS A 51 -2.74 17.51 -5.90
N HIS A 52 -2.41 16.22 -5.81
CA HIS A 52 -1.34 15.65 -6.59
C HIS A 52 -1.70 15.63 -8.08
N GLY A 53 -0.72 16.02 -8.91
CA GLY A 53 -0.78 16.05 -10.36
C GLY A 53 0.55 15.57 -10.95
N GLU A 54 0.69 15.66 -12.28
CA GLU A 54 1.88 15.19 -13.00
C GLU A 54 3.16 15.92 -12.57
N GLN A 55 3.07 17.18 -12.15
CA GLN A 55 4.19 17.96 -11.66
C GLN A 55 4.80 17.42 -10.35
N HIS A 56 4.04 16.63 -9.59
CA HIS A 56 4.48 16.04 -8.33
C HIS A 56 5.05 14.62 -8.51
N GLU A 57 5.12 14.12 -9.74
CA GLU A 57 5.64 12.78 -10.02
C GLU A 57 7.07 12.60 -9.50
N GLY A 58 7.31 11.50 -8.80
CA GLY A 58 8.62 11.17 -8.23
C GLY A 58 8.94 11.90 -6.93
N GLN A 59 8.09 12.84 -6.50
CA GLN A 59 8.21 13.50 -5.21
C GLN A 59 7.55 12.67 -4.10
N HIS A 60 8.02 12.84 -2.86
CA HIS A 60 7.49 12.17 -1.69
C HIS A 60 6.63 13.13 -0.88
N TYR A 61 5.38 12.74 -0.62
CA TYR A 61 4.51 13.47 0.29
C TYR A 61 4.49 12.79 1.66
N SER A 62 4.30 13.59 2.70
CA SER A 62 4.25 13.10 4.09
C SER A 62 2.82 12.81 4.50
N ILE A 63 2.59 11.61 5.03
CA ILE A 63 1.34 11.17 5.65
C ILE A 63 1.47 11.39 7.17
N PRO A 64 0.56 12.14 7.80
CA PRO A 64 0.54 12.29 9.25
C PRO A 64 0.47 10.92 9.94
N LEU A 65 1.24 10.72 11.02
CA LEU A 65 1.24 9.45 11.75
C LEU A 65 -0.13 9.10 12.37
N GLN A 66 -0.96 10.12 12.63
CA GLN A 66 -2.34 9.94 13.06
C GLN A 66 -3.16 9.26 11.95
N ASP A 67 -3.11 9.82 10.74
CA ASP A 67 -3.76 9.25 9.56
C ASP A 67 -3.25 7.86 9.22
N LEU A 68 -1.95 7.60 9.44
CA LEU A 68 -1.41 6.27 9.23
C LEU A 68 -2.07 5.23 10.14
N LYS A 69 -2.32 5.57 11.41
CA LYS A 69 -2.98 4.67 12.37
C LYS A 69 -4.46 4.48 12.09
N THR A 70 -5.14 5.54 11.65
CA THR A 70 -6.59 5.51 11.39
C THR A 70 -6.91 4.90 10.03
N VAL A 71 -6.23 5.33 8.97
CA VAL A 71 -6.47 4.89 7.59
C VAL A 71 -5.83 3.53 7.31
N PHE A 72 -4.66 3.27 7.91
CA PHE A 72 -3.89 2.05 7.70
C PHE A 72 -3.56 1.30 9.00
N PRO A 73 -4.56 0.85 9.78
CA PRO A 73 -4.31 -0.06 10.89
C PRO A 73 -3.70 -1.38 10.40
N HIS A 74 -3.95 -1.75 9.14
CA HIS A 74 -3.38 -2.91 8.46
C HIS A 74 -3.09 -2.63 6.97
N GLY A 75 -2.29 -3.51 6.37
CA GLY A 75 -2.11 -3.60 4.91
C GLY A 75 -0.97 -2.77 4.33
N LEU A 76 -0.26 -1.99 5.14
CA LEU A 76 1.02 -1.45 4.72
C LEU A 76 2.05 -2.59 4.58
N PRO A 77 2.90 -2.57 3.53
CA PRO A 77 3.96 -3.57 3.38
C PRO A 77 4.89 -3.60 4.60
N PRO A 78 5.28 -4.79 5.11
CA PRO A 78 6.12 -4.89 6.30
C PRO A 78 7.45 -4.10 6.21
N ARG A 79 8.07 -4.08 5.02
CA ARG A 79 9.28 -3.29 4.76
C ARG A 79 9.04 -1.79 4.85
N TYR A 80 7.87 -1.34 4.40
CA TYR A 80 7.49 0.07 4.51
C TYR A 80 7.23 0.44 5.97
N MET A 81 6.53 -0.41 6.73
CA MET A 81 6.35 -0.20 8.17
C MET A 81 7.68 -0.09 8.93
N MET A 82 8.68 -0.91 8.57
CA MET A 82 10.02 -0.81 9.13
C MET A 82 10.68 0.53 8.78
N GLN A 83 10.53 1.00 7.54
CA GLN A 83 11.02 2.31 7.11
C GLN A 83 10.38 3.45 7.90
N VAL A 84 9.04 3.45 8.06
CA VAL A 84 8.33 4.46 8.85
C VAL A 84 8.80 4.46 10.29
N LYS A 85 8.98 3.27 10.89
CA LYS A 85 9.49 3.14 12.26
C LYS A 85 10.91 3.69 12.41
N THR A 86 11.78 3.44 11.43
CA THR A 86 13.17 3.90 11.46
C THR A 86 13.29 5.40 11.26
N PHE A 87 12.52 5.97 10.32
CA PHE A 87 12.60 7.40 9.99
C PHE A 87 11.74 8.29 10.91
N GLY A 88 10.77 7.71 11.62
CA GLY A 88 9.82 8.48 12.44
C GLY A 88 8.80 9.27 11.63
N GLU A 89 8.75 9.05 10.31
CA GLU A 89 7.87 9.73 9.36
C GLU A 89 7.36 8.74 8.31
N ALA A 90 6.14 8.97 7.82
CA ALA A 90 5.57 8.19 6.73
C ALA A 90 5.59 9.01 5.44
N CYS A 91 6.59 8.78 4.59
CA CYS A 91 6.73 9.44 3.30
C CYS A 91 6.39 8.45 2.18
N LEU A 92 5.52 8.84 1.24
CA LEU A 92 5.10 7.99 0.13
C LEU A 92 5.35 8.73 -1.20
N MET A 93 5.92 8.03 -2.18
CA MET A 93 6.25 8.60 -3.49
C MET A 93 5.02 8.67 -4.39
N VAL A 94 4.78 9.83 -5.02
CA VAL A 94 3.75 10.01 -6.03
C VAL A 94 4.21 9.36 -7.34
N ARG A 95 3.39 8.48 -7.91
CA ARG A 95 3.72 7.69 -9.10
C ARG A 95 2.68 7.87 -10.19
N LYS A 96 3.09 7.82 -11.46
CA LYS A 96 2.18 7.84 -12.63
C LYS A 96 0.96 6.92 -12.49
N PRO A 97 1.09 5.61 -12.20
CA PRO A 97 -0.08 4.72 -12.12
C PRO A 97 -1.04 5.09 -10.98
N ALA A 98 -0.53 5.67 -9.89
CA ALA A 98 -1.38 6.16 -8.82
C ALA A 98 -2.12 7.43 -9.26
N LEU A 99 -1.43 8.38 -9.89
CA LEU A 99 -2.05 9.60 -10.44
C LEU A 99 -3.15 9.30 -11.46
N GLU A 100 -2.91 8.34 -12.35
CA GLU A 100 -3.90 7.88 -13.33
C GLU A 100 -5.14 7.30 -12.64
N LEU A 101 -4.93 6.40 -11.67
CA LEU A 101 -6.03 5.82 -10.88
C LEU A 101 -6.80 6.90 -10.10
N LEU A 102 -6.10 7.87 -9.51
CA LEU A 102 -6.72 9.01 -8.84
C LEU A 102 -7.53 9.87 -9.81
N GLY A 103 -7.06 10.06 -11.04
CA GLY A 103 -7.79 10.73 -12.10
C GLY A 103 -9.11 10.03 -12.43
N TYR A 104 -9.09 8.70 -12.56
CA TYR A 104 -10.32 7.93 -12.75
C TYR A 104 -11.27 8.03 -11.57
N LEU A 105 -10.74 7.97 -10.34
CA LEU A 105 -11.54 8.08 -9.12
C LEU A 105 -12.19 9.47 -8.96
N LYS A 106 -11.51 10.55 -9.37
CA LYS A 106 -12.05 11.91 -9.37
C LYS A 106 -13.21 12.08 -10.35
N ASN A 107 -13.14 11.40 -11.50
CA ASN A 107 -14.12 11.51 -12.57
C ASN A 107 -15.22 10.43 -12.51
N THR A 108 -15.29 9.67 -11.41
CA THR A 108 -16.26 8.57 -11.30
C THR A 108 -17.69 9.09 -11.15
N ASN A 109 -18.61 8.59 -11.97
CA ASN A 109 -20.04 8.84 -11.81
C ASN A 109 -20.68 7.71 -10.98
N PHE A 110 -21.20 8.04 -9.80
CA PHE A 110 -21.83 7.07 -8.89
C PHE A 110 -23.21 6.57 -9.34
N ALA A 111 -23.80 7.15 -10.39
CA ALA A 111 -25.02 6.62 -10.99
C ALA A 111 -24.76 5.35 -11.85
N HIS A 112 -23.51 5.13 -12.27
CA HIS A 112 -23.10 3.96 -13.04
C HIS A 112 -22.70 2.80 -12.12
N PRO A 113 -22.72 1.54 -12.62
CA PRO A 113 -22.25 0.40 -11.84
C PRO A 113 -20.78 0.55 -11.44
N ALA A 114 -20.41 -0.09 -10.32
CA ALA A 114 -19.06 0.00 -9.76
C ALA A 114 -17.99 -0.48 -10.75
N VAL A 115 -17.06 0.43 -11.09
CA VAL A 115 -15.92 0.18 -11.98
C VAL A 115 -14.86 -0.65 -11.25
N ARG A 116 -14.24 -1.60 -11.97
CA ARG A 116 -13.21 -2.50 -11.43
C ARG A 116 -11.85 -2.12 -11.99
N TYR A 117 -10.90 -1.82 -11.10
CA TYR A 117 -9.52 -1.50 -11.45
C TYR A 117 -8.58 -2.64 -11.05
N LEU A 118 -7.57 -2.92 -11.88
CA LEU A 118 -6.56 -3.95 -11.63
C LEU A 118 -5.15 -3.35 -11.74
N LEU A 119 -4.41 -3.34 -10.64
CA LEU A 119 -2.99 -2.98 -10.63
C LEU A 119 -2.14 -4.23 -10.85
N TYR A 120 -1.50 -4.35 -12.01
CA TYR A 120 -0.64 -5.48 -12.38
C TYR A 120 0.80 -5.01 -12.68
N GLY A 121 1.74 -5.96 -12.74
CA GLY A 121 3.16 -5.69 -13.01
C GLY A 121 4.09 -6.61 -12.23
N GLU A 122 5.40 -6.49 -12.47
CA GLU A 122 6.41 -7.39 -11.90
C GLU A 122 6.49 -7.37 -10.37
N LYS A 123 7.14 -8.39 -9.79
CA LYS A 123 7.32 -8.47 -8.34
C LYS A 123 8.21 -7.32 -7.85
N GLY A 124 7.74 -6.58 -6.83
CA GLY A 124 8.49 -5.47 -6.26
C GLY A 124 8.28 -4.10 -6.90
N THR A 125 7.37 -3.97 -7.87
CA THR A 125 7.09 -2.69 -8.57
C THR A 125 6.23 -1.70 -7.81
N GLY A 126 5.97 -1.90 -6.51
CA GLY A 126 5.24 -0.92 -5.68
C GLY A 126 3.73 -0.85 -5.89
N LYS A 127 3.09 -1.91 -6.42
CA LYS A 127 1.63 -1.97 -6.63
C LYS A 127 0.84 -1.69 -5.34
N THR A 128 1.19 -2.38 -4.25
CA THR A 128 0.54 -2.20 -2.94
C THR A 128 0.65 -0.77 -2.43
N LEU A 129 1.81 -0.11 -2.57
CA LEU A 129 1.96 1.30 -2.18
C LEU A 129 1.14 2.24 -3.06
N SER A 130 0.98 1.92 -4.35
CA SER A 130 0.13 2.70 -5.26
C SER A 130 -1.35 2.54 -4.89
N LEU A 131 -1.78 1.34 -4.47
CA LEU A 131 -3.10 1.11 -3.88
C LEU A 131 -3.27 1.88 -2.57
N CYS A 132 -2.29 1.84 -1.66
CA CYS A 132 -2.34 2.62 -0.42
C CYS A 132 -2.45 4.12 -0.69
N HIS A 133 -1.80 4.66 -1.73
CA HIS A 133 -1.97 6.05 -2.12
C HIS A 133 -3.43 6.35 -2.51
N ALA A 134 -4.06 5.50 -3.32
CA ALA A 134 -5.48 5.64 -3.66
C ALA A 134 -6.40 5.50 -2.43
N VAL A 135 -6.10 4.58 -1.51
CA VAL A 135 -6.87 4.43 -0.27
C VAL A 135 -6.75 5.68 0.62
N HIS A 136 -5.56 6.27 0.74
CA HIS A 136 -5.36 7.50 1.49
C HIS A 136 -6.14 8.67 0.89
N PHE A 137 -6.17 8.77 -0.45
CA PHE A 137 -7.03 9.71 -1.16
C PHE A 137 -8.51 9.51 -0.82
N CYS A 138 -9.04 8.29 -0.95
CA CYS A 138 -10.44 8.00 -0.63
C CYS A 138 -10.77 8.29 0.85
N ALA A 139 -9.83 8.03 1.76
CA ALA A 139 -9.99 8.33 3.19
C ALA A 139 -10.20 9.82 3.46
N ARG A 140 -9.39 10.66 2.80
CA ARG A 140 -9.47 12.13 2.88
C ARG A 140 -10.74 12.70 2.25
N HIS A 141 -11.35 11.98 1.31
CA HIS A 141 -12.61 12.36 0.67
C HIS A 141 -13.86 11.81 1.38
N ASP A 142 -13.72 11.31 2.60
CA ASP A 142 -14.83 10.77 3.38
C ASP A 142 -15.54 9.56 2.74
N TRP A 143 -14.77 8.67 2.09
CA TRP A 143 -15.31 7.41 1.59
C TRP A 143 -15.26 6.33 2.68
N LEU A 144 -16.18 5.37 2.59
CA LEU A 144 -16.16 4.14 3.38
C LEU A 144 -15.10 3.19 2.81
N ILE A 145 -14.08 2.85 3.59
CA ILE A 145 -12.92 2.08 3.11
C ILE A 145 -13.07 0.60 3.47
N LEU A 146 -13.15 -0.24 2.45
CA LEU A 146 -13.13 -1.69 2.59
C LEU A 146 -11.78 -2.24 2.11
N HIS A 147 -10.76 -2.21 2.98
CA HIS A 147 -9.41 -2.65 2.62
C HIS A 147 -9.10 -4.08 3.08
N ILE A 148 -8.72 -4.93 2.13
CA ILE A 148 -8.21 -6.29 2.37
C ILE A 148 -6.71 -6.29 2.04
N PRO A 149 -5.82 -6.53 3.02
CA PRO A 149 -4.38 -6.32 2.86
C PRO A 149 -3.71 -7.38 1.99
N ASP A 150 -4.09 -8.64 2.20
CA ASP A 150 -3.58 -9.78 1.47
C ASP A 150 -4.61 -10.91 1.52
N ALA A 151 -5.33 -11.10 0.41
CA ALA A 151 -6.31 -12.18 0.27
C ALA A 151 -5.65 -13.56 0.30
N HIS A 152 -4.33 -13.67 0.04
CA HIS A 152 -3.64 -14.95 0.10
C HIS A 152 -3.60 -15.51 1.52
N LEU A 153 -3.72 -14.67 2.56
CA LEU A 153 -3.74 -15.13 3.96
C LEU A 153 -5.02 -15.89 4.30
N TRP A 154 -6.13 -15.65 3.60
CA TRP A 154 -7.41 -16.32 3.86
C TRP A 154 -7.49 -17.71 3.23
N VAL A 155 -6.62 -18.01 2.27
CA VAL A 155 -6.61 -19.29 1.55
C VAL A 155 -5.48 -20.22 1.96
N LYS A 156 -4.53 -19.76 2.78
CA LYS A 156 -3.37 -20.56 3.22
C LYS A 156 -3.11 -20.35 4.71
N ASN A 157 -2.50 -21.34 5.35
CA ASN A 157 -2.08 -21.28 6.76
C ASN A 157 -3.21 -20.98 7.76
N CYS A 158 -4.43 -21.40 7.44
CA CYS A 158 -5.59 -21.28 8.33
C CYS A 158 -5.36 -22.18 9.55
N ARG A 159 -5.23 -21.58 10.73
CA ARG A 159 -5.00 -22.33 11.97
C ARG A 159 -6.25 -23.03 12.46
N GLU A 160 -7.39 -22.36 12.31
CA GLU A 160 -8.68 -22.82 12.76
C GLU A 160 -9.68 -22.65 11.62
N LEU A 161 -10.27 -23.78 11.19
CA LEU A 161 -11.26 -23.82 10.14
C LEU A 161 -12.47 -24.58 10.68
N LEU A 162 -13.57 -23.86 10.90
CA LEU A 162 -14.79 -24.41 11.50
C LEU A 162 -15.83 -24.64 10.41
N GLN A 163 -16.64 -25.69 10.52
CA GLN A 163 -17.81 -25.82 9.65
C GLN A 163 -18.83 -24.72 10.00
N SER A 164 -19.32 -24.00 8.99
CA SER A 164 -20.23 -22.88 9.24
C SER A 164 -21.58 -23.36 9.77
N THR A 165 -22.04 -22.73 10.85
CA THR A 165 -23.36 -22.97 11.43
C THR A 165 -24.49 -22.38 10.57
N HIS A 166 -24.19 -21.30 9.85
CA HIS A 166 -25.14 -20.64 8.94
C HIS A 166 -25.28 -21.39 7.61
N ASN A 167 -24.19 -21.88 7.04
CA ASN A 167 -24.22 -22.67 5.80
C ASN A 167 -23.37 -23.94 5.91
N LYS A 168 -24.03 -25.09 6.00
CA LYS A 168 -23.37 -26.40 6.20
C LYS A 168 -22.35 -26.78 5.12
N GLN A 169 -22.40 -26.18 3.93
CA GLN A 169 -21.45 -26.43 2.83
C GLN A 169 -20.21 -25.53 2.89
N ARG A 170 -20.14 -24.58 3.84
CA ARG A 170 -19.07 -23.60 3.96
C ARG A 170 -18.25 -23.82 5.22
N PHE A 171 -17.08 -23.19 5.24
CA PHE A 171 -16.20 -23.13 6.40
C PHE A 171 -15.96 -21.67 6.80
N ASP A 172 -15.86 -21.45 8.10
CA ASP A 172 -15.64 -20.15 8.73
C ASP A 172 -14.23 -20.09 9.34
N GLN A 173 -13.63 -18.91 9.27
CA GLN A 173 -12.28 -18.59 9.77
C GLN A 173 -12.38 -17.48 10.83
N PRO A 174 -12.62 -17.82 12.10
CA PRO A 174 -12.93 -16.84 13.13
C PRO A 174 -11.75 -15.93 13.47
N LEU A 175 -10.50 -16.43 13.41
CA LEU A 175 -9.30 -15.67 13.74
C LEU A 175 -9.06 -14.55 12.71
N GLU A 176 -9.12 -14.89 11.42
CA GLU A 176 -8.92 -13.96 10.31
C GLU A 176 -10.07 -12.95 10.24
N ALA A 177 -11.31 -13.43 10.38
CA ALA A 177 -12.50 -12.58 10.39
C ALA A 177 -12.46 -11.56 11.54
N SER A 178 -12.18 -12.01 12.77
CA SER A 178 -12.11 -11.11 13.93
C SER A 178 -10.98 -10.09 13.82
N THR A 179 -9.82 -10.49 13.32
CA THR A 179 -8.68 -9.59 13.09
C THR A 179 -9.03 -8.52 12.06
N TRP A 180 -9.64 -8.92 10.95
CA TRP A 180 -10.05 -7.98 9.90
C TRP A 180 -11.15 -7.02 10.38
N LEU A 181 -12.16 -7.53 11.09
CA LEU A 181 -13.26 -6.71 11.63
C LEU A 181 -12.78 -5.66 12.63
N LYS A 182 -11.81 -5.99 13.50
CA LYS A 182 -11.20 -5.03 14.42
C LYS A 182 -10.57 -3.86 13.67
N ASN A 183 -9.84 -4.15 12.60
CA ASN A 183 -9.20 -3.10 11.81
C ASN A 183 -10.19 -2.30 10.96
N PHE A 184 -11.21 -2.96 10.41
CA PHE A 184 -12.31 -2.31 9.70
C PHE A 184 -13.05 -1.31 10.62
N LYS A 185 -13.29 -1.69 11.88
CA LYS A 185 -13.86 -0.81 12.90
C LYS A 185 -13.01 0.45 13.10
N THR A 186 -11.71 0.29 13.32
CA THR A 186 -10.79 1.43 13.52
C THR A 186 -10.77 2.37 12.32
N THR A 187 -10.85 1.83 11.09
CA THR A 187 -10.77 2.64 9.87
C THR A 187 -12.04 3.47 9.63
N ASN A 188 -13.21 2.91 9.95
CA ASN A 188 -14.50 3.45 9.53
C ASN A 188 -15.42 3.83 10.70
N GLU A 189 -14.87 4.03 11.90
CA GLU A 189 -15.64 4.25 13.14
C GLU A 189 -16.75 5.31 12.98
N ARG A 190 -16.44 6.40 12.27
CA ARG A 190 -17.39 7.49 11.96
C ARG A 190 -18.64 7.06 11.18
N PHE A 191 -18.53 6.07 10.30
CA PHE A 191 -19.62 5.60 9.45
C PHE A 191 -20.46 4.53 10.12
N LEU A 192 -19.85 3.74 11.02
CA LEU A 192 -20.54 2.63 11.69
C LEU A 192 -21.70 3.08 12.57
N SER A 193 -21.64 4.30 13.12
CA SER A 193 -22.77 4.88 13.87
C SER A 193 -23.89 5.41 12.97
N GLN A 194 -23.59 5.68 11.70
CA GLN A 194 -24.56 6.24 10.73
C GLN A 194 -25.26 5.14 9.93
N ILE A 195 -24.59 4.01 9.70
CA ILE A 195 -25.13 2.87 8.97
C ILE A 195 -26.13 2.13 9.87
N LYS A 196 -27.37 2.01 9.39
CA LYS A 196 -28.43 1.24 10.04
C LYS A 196 -28.71 -0.04 9.27
N VAL A 197 -28.86 -1.14 9.99
CA VAL A 197 -29.16 -2.43 9.36
C VAL A 197 -30.65 -2.51 9.03
N GLN A 198 -30.97 -2.99 7.83
CA GLN A 198 -32.36 -3.07 7.36
C GLN A 198 -33.01 -4.43 7.59
N GLU A 199 -32.23 -5.40 8.08
CA GLU A 199 -32.63 -6.78 8.29
C GLU A 199 -32.33 -7.21 9.73
N LYS A 200 -33.04 -8.24 10.19
CA LYS A 200 -32.79 -8.89 11.47
C LYS A 200 -31.75 -9.99 11.27
N TYR A 201 -30.70 -9.98 12.08
CA TYR A 201 -29.66 -11.02 12.09
C TYR A 201 -29.72 -11.83 13.39
N VAL A 202 -29.89 -13.14 13.31
CA VAL A 202 -29.92 -14.04 14.47
C VAL A 202 -28.54 -14.68 14.61
N TRP A 203 -27.84 -14.41 15.71
CA TRP A 203 -26.50 -14.93 15.97
C TRP A 203 -26.56 -16.30 16.65
N ASN A 204 -27.40 -16.40 17.68
CA ASN A 204 -27.59 -17.57 18.51
C ASN A 204 -29.06 -17.72 18.87
N LYS A 205 -29.46 -18.85 19.47
CA LYS A 205 -30.84 -19.06 19.96
C LYS A 205 -31.32 -17.97 20.93
N ARG A 206 -30.40 -17.25 21.57
CA ARG A 206 -30.66 -16.21 22.57
C ARG A 206 -30.38 -14.79 22.11
N GLU A 207 -29.57 -14.61 21.06
CA GLU A 207 -29.04 -13.31 20.65
C GLU A 207 -29.41 -13.02 19.20
N SER A 208 -30.07 -11.89 18.99
CA SER A 208 -30.38 -11.37 17.66
C SER A 208 -30.21 -9.85 17.63
N THR A 209 -29.72 -9.35 16.50
CA THR A 209 -29.71 -7.93 16.17
C THR A 209 -30.96 -7.64 15.34
N GLU A 210 -31.85 -6.81 15.89
CA GLU A 210 -33.05 -6.35 15.20
C GLU A 210 -32.71 -5.29 14.14
N LYS A 211 -33.65 -5.06 13.22
CA LYS A 211 -33.58 -3.97 12.25
C LYS A 211 -33.56 -2.61 12.97
N GLY A 212 -32.70 -1.69 12.54
CA GLY A 212 -32.62 -0.32 13.06
C GLY A 212 -31.20 0.20 13.20
#